data_AF-A0A6N3EQK3-F1
#
_entry.id   AF-A0A6N3EQK3-F1
#
_cell.length_a   1.000
_cell.length_b   1.000
_cell.length_c   1.000
_cell.angle_alpha   90.00
_cell.angle_beta   90.00
_cell.angle_gamma   90.00
#
_symmetry.space_group_name_H-M   'P 1'
#
loop_
_entity.id
_entity.type
_entity.pdbx_description
1 polymer ?
#
loop_
_entity_poly.entity_id
_entity_poly.type
_entity_poly.pdbx_seq_one_letter_code
_entity_poly.pdbx_strand_id
1 'polypeptide(L)' 'MEVMKVLKAVFSGKSRKEVYSMLSADEKRILNDIAARHGVSRGMRRKLERDARKGIH' A
#
# COMPACT_ATOMS: atom_id res chain seq x y z
N MET A 1 -0.49 0.37 14.87
CA MET A 1 -1.18 0.47 13.57
C MET A 1 -2.56 -0.12 13.70
N GLU A 2 -3.59 0.72 13.76
CA GLU A 2 -4.95 0.23 13.56
C GLU A 2 -5.14 -0.15 12.09
N VAL A 3 -4.88 -1.42 11.75
CA VAL A 3 -5.11 -1.98 10.41
C VAL A 3 -6.52 -1.66 9.92
N MET A 4 -7.49 -1.64 10.84
CA MET A 4 -8.89 -1.28 10.57
C MET A 4 -9.06 0.15 10.05
N LYS A 5 -8.21 1.10 10.49
CA LYS A 5 -8.26 2.50 10.08
C LYS A 5 -7.73 2.69 8.66
N VAL A 6 -6.69 1.93 8.29
CA VAL A 6 -6.16 1.85 6.93
C VAL A 6 -7.18 1.23 5.98
N LEU A 7 -7.77 0.08 6.37
CA LEU A 7 -8.80 -0.59 5.57
C LEU A 7 -10.03 0.30 5.35
N LYS A 8 -10.55 0.94 6.41
CA LYS A 8 -11.65 1.90 6.28
C LYS A 8 -11.33 3.05 5.34
N ALA A 9 -10.12 3.62 5.41
CA ALA A 9 -9.70 4.70 4.53
C ALA A 9 -9.64 4.26 3.05
N VAL A 10 -9.15 3.05 2.78
CA VAL A 10 -9.14 2.45 1.44
C VAL A 10 -10.56 2.22 0.93
N PHE A 11 -11.45 1.62 1.74
CA PHE A 11 -12.85 1.40 1.36
C PHE A 11 -13.65 2.69 1.19
N SER A 12 -13.22 3.77 1.86
CA SER A 12 -13.79 5.11 1.71
C SER A 12 -13.29 5.83 0.45
N GLY A 13 -12.53 5.16 -0.43
CA GLY A 13 -12.06 5.70 -1.69
C GLY A 13 -10.86 6.65 -1.58
N LYS A 14 -10.22 6.73 -0.41
CA LYS A 14 -9.02 7.58 -0.26
C LYS A 14 -7.89 7.05 -1.12
N SER A 15 -7.15 7.97 -1.74
CA SER A 15 -5.99 7.61 -2.54
C SER A 15 -4.90 6.98 -1.68
N ARG A 16 -4.03 6.18 -2.31
CA ARG A 16 -2.85 5.58 -1.64
C ARG A 16 -2.02 6.62 -0.87
N LYS A 17 -1.86 7.82 -1.45
CA LYS A 17 -1.07 8.91 -0.85
C LYS A 17 -1.76 9.44 0.41
N GLU A 18 -3.07 9.61 0.39
CA GLU A 18 -3.84 10.03 1.58
C GLU A 18 -3.79 8.97 2.68
N VAL A 19 -4.00 7.70 2.35
CA VAL A 19 -3.88 6.59 3.30
C VAL A 19 -2.48 6.55 3.91
N TYR A 20 -1.44 6.72 3.10
CA TYR A 20 -0.06 6.77 3.59
C TYR A 20 0.20 8.00 4.48
N SER A 21 -0.37 9.16 4.15
CA SER A 21 -0.26 10.37 4.97
C SER A 21 -1.01 10.28 6.29
N MET A 22 -2.01 9.41 6.43
CA MET A 22 -2.74 9.16 7.67
C MET A 22 -1.95 8.34 8.71
N LEU A 23 -0.81 7.76 8.32
CA LEU A 23 0.03 6.94 9.18
C LEU A 23 1.13 7.75 9.85
N SER A 24 1.40 7.45 11.12
CA SER A 24 2.59 7.97 11.81
C SER A 24 3.89 7.45 11.20
N ALA A 25 5.03 8.05 11.55
CA ALA A 25 6.33 7.59 11.07
C ALA A 25 6.62 6.11 11.43
N ASP A 26 6.25 5.70 12.65
CA ASP A 26 6.42 4.31 13.11
C ASP A 26 5.48 3.35 12.39
N GLU A 27 4.24 3.76 12.14
CA GLU A 27 3.27 2.93 11.40
C GLU A 27 3.67 2.75 9.94
N LYS A 28 4.22 3.80 9.31
CA LYS A 28 4.83 3.69 7.97
C LYS A 28 5.98 2.70 7.96
N ARG A 29 6.82 2.70 9.00
CA ARG A 29 7.93 1.76 9.14
C ARG A 29 7.44 0.32 9.25
N ILE A 30 6.45 0.08 10.11
CA ILE A 30 5.82 -1.25 10.27
C ILE A 30 5.17 -1.71 8.96
N LEU A 31 4.44 -0.84 8.28
CA LEU A 31 3.82 -1.15 6.99
C LEU A 31 4.87 -1.51 5.93
N ASN A 32 5.98 -0.76 5.87
CA ASN A 32 7.08 -1.04 4.96
C ASN A 32 7.79 -2.35 5.30
N ASP A 33 7.97 -2.66 6.59
CA ASP A 33 8.54 -3.94 7.05
C ASP A 33 7.64 -5.12 6.69
N ILE A 34 6.32 -5.00 6.89
CA ILE A 34 5.34 -6.01 6.48
C ILE A 34 5.36 -6.17 4.96
N ALA A 35 5.36 -5.07 4.21
CA ALA A 35 5.44 -5.08 2.75
C ALA A 35 6.79 -5.63 2.25
N ALA A 36 7.86 -5.56 3.03
CA ALA A 36 9.14 -6.18 2.70
C ALA A 36 9.15 -7.68 3.02
N ARG A 37 8.60 -8.08 4.19
CA ARG A 37 8.54 -9.47 4.67
C ARG A 37 7.55 -10.33 3.88
N HIS A 38 6.40 -9.78 3.54
CA HIS A 38 5.39 -10.40 2.67
C HIS A 38 5.57 -9.95 1.22
N GLY A 39 6.74 -9.41 0.88
CA GLY A 39 6.96 -8.60 -0.30
C GLY A 39 6.87 -9.33 -1.62
N VAL A 40 5.85 -8.94 -2.38
CA VAL A 40 5.88 -8.84 -3.83
C VAL A 40 7.23 -8.21 -4.23
N SER A 41 8.09 -9.02 -4.85
CA SER A 41 9.46 -8.64 -5.20
C SER A 41 9.52 -7.31 -5.97
N ARG A 42 10.66 -6.61 -5.97
CA ARG A 42 10.84 -5.37 -6.75
C ARG A 42 10.40 -5.54 -8.22
N GLY A 43 10.66 -6.72 -8.79
CA GLY A 43 10.21 -7.07 -10.15
C GLY A 43 8.69 -7.19 -10.25
N MET A 44 8.05 -7.81 -9.26
CA MET A 44 6.61 -8.02 -9.24
C MET A 44 5.84 -6.71 -8.94
N ARG A 45 6.42 -5.80 -8.16
CA ARG A 45 5.94 -4.42 -7.96
C ARG A 45 5.94 -3.63 -9.28
N ARG A 46 7.05 -3.68 -10.02
CA ARG A 46 7.18 -3.08 -11.35
C ARG A 46 6.29 -3.75 -12.41
N LYS A 47 5.89 -5.01 -12.18
CA LYS A 47 4.95 -5.73 -13.05
C LYS A 47 3.52 -5.23 -12.78
N LEU A 48 3.08 -5.24 -11.52
CA LEU A 48 1.78 -4.69 -11.12
C LEU A 48 1.58 -3.24 -11.57
N GLU A 49 2.60 -2.38 -11.42
CA GLU A 49 2.54 -1.00 -11.90
C GLU A 49 2.42 -0.88 -13.42
N ARG A 50 3.01 -1.82 -14.18
CA ARG A 50 2.86 -1.88 -15.64
C ARG A 50 1.49 -2.38 -16.06
N ASP A 51 1.00 -3.45 -15.43
CA ASP A 51 -0.27 -4.07 -15.77
C ASP A 51 -1.45 -3.11 -15.45
N ALA A 52 -1.38 -2.42 -14.31
CA ALA A 52 -2.32 -1.36 -13.95
C ALA A 52 -2.30 -0.18 -14.95
N ARG A 53 -1.13 0.22 -15.46
CA ARG A 53 -1.03 1.26 -16.51
C ARG A 53 -1.57 0.81 -17.86
N LYS A 54 -1.58 -0.50 -18.13
CA LYS A 54 -2.11 -1.07 -19.37
C LYS A 54 -3.61 -1.38 -19.32
N GLY A 55 -4.26 -1.18 -18.17
CA GLY A 55 -5.65 -1.55 -17.97
C GLY A 55 -5.87 -3.07 -18.02
N ILE A 56 -4.84 -3.86 -17.75
CA ILE A 56 -4.96 -5.32 -17.65
C ILE A 56 -5.32 -5.59 -16.19
N HIS A 57 -6.61 -5.87 -15.94
CA HIS A 57 -7.14 -6.26 -14.63
C HIS A 57 -7.23 -7.77 -14.55
#